data_AF-A0AAD1H350-F1
#
_entry.id   AF-A0AAD1H350-F1
#
_cell.length_a   1.000
_cell.length_b   1.000
_cell.length_c   1.000
_cell.angle_alpha   90.00
_cell.angle_beta   90.00
_cell.angle_gamma   90.00
#
_symmetry.space_group_name_H-M   'P 1'
#
loop_
_entity.id
_entity.type
_entity.pdbx_description
1 polymer ?
#
loop_
_entity_poly.entity_id
_entity_poly.type
_entity_poly.pdbx_seq_one_letter_code
_entity_poly.pdbx_strand_id
1 'polypeptide(L)'
;MLPLAMATDNCHEGSTDKVCELTARGQNMLVMIPWMCLFAGLAAGVVGAAVAAHFRRTPLTGIPVGIAMYFAMIPAGYVIAFHV
;
A
#
# COMPACT_ATOMS: atom_id res chain seq x y z
N MET A 1 -4.93 20.62 3.12
CA MET A 1 -3.86 20.00 3.93
C MET A 1 -4.45 18.77 4.58
N LEU A 2 -4.12 17.60 4.06
CA LEU A 2 -4.52 16.31 4.66
C LEU A 2 -3.75 16.11 5.99
N PRO A 3 -4.23 15.25 6.90
CA PRO A 3 -3.67 15.07 8.24
C PRO A 3 -2.19 14.64 8.32
N LEU A 4 -1.51 14.45 7.18
CA LEU A 4 -0.07 14.20 7.10
C LEU A 4 0.80 15.43 7.39
N ALA A 5 0.23 16.65 7.46
CA ALA A 5 1.00 17.83 7.85
C ALA A 5 1.77 17.60 9.17
N MET A 6 1.16 16.85 10.11
CA MET A 6 1.78 16.48 11.39
C MET A 6 3.02 15.58 11.26
N ALA A 7 3.10 14.76 10.21
CA ALA A 7 4.26 13.90 9.97
C ALA A 7 5.44 14.68 9.37
N THR A 8 5.16 15.82 8.74
CA THR A 8 6.16 16.68 8.10
C THR A 8 6.42 17.98 8.86
N ASP A 9 5.73 18.20 9.98
CA ASP A 9 5.92 19.39 10.84
C ASP A 9 7.36 19.48 11.37
N ASN A 10 8.06 18.35 11.51
CA ASN A 10 9.46 18.31 11.92
C ASN A 10 10.45 18.46 10.75
N CYS A 11 10.00 18.55 9.49
CA CYS A 11 10.88 18.70 8.34
C CYS A 11 11.47 20.12 8.29
N HIS A 12 12.75 20.22 8.64
CA HIS A 12 13.55 21.44 8.57
C HIS A 12 14.80 21.18 7.71
N GLU A 13 15.51 22.23 7.27
CA GLU A 13 16.77 22.08 6.53
C GLU A 13 17.74 21.15 7.30
N GLY A 14 18.11 20.02 6.69
CA GLY A 14 18.96 18.99 7.29
C GLY A 14 18.24 17.75 7.80
N SER A 15 16.91 17.66 7.70
CA SER A 15 16.18 16.41 8.02
C SER A 15 16.54 15.29 7.03
N THR A 16 16.81 14.10 7.57
CA THR A 16 17.17 12.89 6.79
C THR A 16 15.99 11.93 6.58
N ASP A 17 14.82 12.28 7.11
CA ASP A 17 13.63 11.45 6.99
C ASP A 17 13.12 11.45 5.55
N LYS A 18 12.91 10.24 5.03
CA LYS A 18 12.45 9.97 3.66
C LYS A 18 11.13 10.66 3.31
N VAL A 19 10.27 10.91 4.31
CA VAL A 19 9.01 11.65 4.17
C VAL A 19 9.20 13.16 3.94
N CYS A 20 10.35 13.72 4.31
CA CYS A 20 10.69 15.12 4.07
C CYS A 20 11.19 15.38 2.63
N GLU A 21 11.57 14.33 1.89
CA GLU A 21 11.95 14.41 0.47
C GLU A 21 10.74 14.38 -0.49
N LEU A 22 9.52 14.11 0.00
CA LEU A 22 8.33 13.96 -0.83
C LEU A 22 7.70 15.29 -1.23
N THR A 23 7.15 15.33 -2.46
CA THR A 23 6.29 16.41 -2.93
C THR A 23 4.98 16.44 -2.14
N ALA A 24 4.25 17.57 -2.17
CA ALA A 24 2.91 17.67 -1.55
C ALA A 24 1.91 16.62 -2.09
N ARG A 25 2.08 16.16 -3.34
CA ARG A 25 1.30 15.06 -3.90
C ARG A 25 1.75 13.70 -3.39
N GLY A 26 3.06 13.47 -3.31
CA GLY A 26 3.63 12.27 -2.69
C GLY A 26 3.13 12.08 -1.25
N GLN A 27 3.11 13.15 -0.45
CA GLN A 27 2.56 13.13 0.91
C GLN A 27 1.12 12.65 0.92
N ASN A 28 0.29 13.16 0.01
CA ASN A 28 -1.10 12.75 -0.10
C ASN A 28 -1.24 11.26 -0.51
N MET A 29 -0.29 10.75 -1.29
CA MET A 29 -0.24 9.35 -1.69
C MET A 29 -0.04 8.41 -0.50
N LEU A 30 0.68 8.81 0.55
CA LEU A 30 0.87 7.99 1.76
C LEU A 30 -0.45 7.62 2.45
N VAL A 31 -1.43 8.52 2.48
CA VAL A 31 -2.78 8.21 3.01
C VAL A 31 -3.51 7.22 2.12
N MET A 32 -3.17 7.14 0.84
CA MET A 32 -3.79 6.20 -0.09
C MET A 32 -3.17 4.79 -0.03
N ILE A 33 -1.96 4.63 0.52
CA ILE A 33 -1.28 3.33 0.62
C ILE A 33 -2.14 2.29 1.36
N PRO A 34 -2.69 2.55 2.57
CA PRO A 34 -3.56 1.58 3.24
C PRO A 34 -4.75 1.15 2.40
N TRP A 35 -5.39 2.08 1.68
CA TRP A 35 -6.52 1.79 0.80
C TRP A 35 -6.11 0.93 -0.39
N MET A 36 -5.00 1.27 -1.05
CA MET A 36 -4.46 0.45 -2.13
C MET A 36 -4.15 -0.97 -1.67
N CYS A 37 -3.52 -1.14 -0.50
CA CYS A 37 -3.23 -2.45 0.06
C CYS A 37 -4.53 -3.23 0.35
N LEU A 38 -5.57 -2.56 0.86
CA LEU A 38 -6.87 -3.17 1.18
C LEU A 38 -7.57 -3.66 -0.09
N PHE A 39 -7.68 -2.82 -1.12
CA PHE A 39 -8.29 -3.19 -2.39
C PHE A 39 -7.50 -4.28 -3.12
N ALA A 40 -6.18 -4.14 -3.20
CA ALA A 40 -5.32 -5.13 -3.86
C ALA A 40 -5.35 -6.49 -3.13
N GLY A 41 -5.25 -6.49 -1.80
CA GLY A 41 -5.32 -7.70 -0.99
C GLY A 41 -6.69 -8.39 -1.11
N LEU A 42 -7.78 -7.63 -1.09
CA LEU A 42 -9.13 -8.18 -1.26
C LEU A 42 -9.32 -8.76 -2.65
N ALA A 43 -8.94 -8.04 -3.70
CA ALA A 43 -9.04 -8.52 -5.08
C ALA A 43 -8.21 -9.79 -5.29
N ALA A 44 -6.95 -9.79 -4.84
CA ALA A 44 -6.07 -10.95 -4.96
C ALA A 44 -6.58 -12.15 -4.15
N GLY A 45 -7.14 -11.91 -2.95
CA GLY A 45 -7.72 -12.98 -2.14
C GLY A 45 -8.96 -13.60 -2.79
N VAL A 46 -9.86 -12.79 -3.34
CA VAL A 46 -11.06 -13.27 -4.07
C VAL A 46 -10.66 -14.04 -5.32
N VAL A 47 -9.74 -13.50 -6.13
CA VAL A 47 -9.25 -14.17 -7.35
C VAL A 47 -8.52 -15.47 -6.99
N GLY A 48 -7.66 -15.46 -5.97
CA GLY A 48 -6.97 -16.65 -5.49
C GLY A 48 -7.92 -17.73 -5.01
N ALA A 49 -8.96 -17.36 -4.26
CA ALA A 49 -10.01 -18.27 -3.82
C ALA A 49 -10.82 -18.84 -5.00
N ALA A 50 -11.18 -18.00 -5.97
CA ALA A 50 -11.92 -18.42 -7.16
C ALA A 50 -11.12 -19.40 -8.03
N VAL A 51 -9.83 -19.12 -8.24
CA VAL A 51 -8.91 -20.02 -8.96
C VAL A 51 -8.76 -21.34 -8.21
N ALA A 52 -8.55 -21.30 -6.89
CA ALA A 52 -8.43 -22.52 -6.09
C ALA A 52 -9.70 -23.38 -6.15
N ALA A 53 -10.88 -22.75 -6.05
CA ALA A 53 -12.17 -23.44 -6.16
C ALA A 53 -12.37 -24.04 -7.56
N HIS A 54 -11.97 -23.34 -8.62
CA HIS A 54 -12.03 -23.86 -9.99
C HIS A 54 -11.22 -25.15 -10.16
N PHE A 55 -10.04 -25.23 -9.53
CA PHE A 55 -9.20 -26.42 -9.51
C PHE A 55 -9.58 -27.45 -8.42
N ARG A 56 -10.77 -27.34 -7.83
CA ARG A 56 -11.28 -28.21 -6.74
C ARG A 56 -10.35 -28.30 -5.53
N ARG A 57 -9.57 -27.24 -5.28
CA ARG A 57 -8.74 -27.07 -4.08
C ARG A 57 -9.48 -26.25 -3.03
N THR A 58 -8.90 -26.18 -1.84
CA THR A 58 -9.43 -25.38 -0.74
C THR A 58 -9.38 -23.88 -1.08
N PRO A 59 -10.53 -23.17 -1.01
CA PRO A 59 -10.61 -21.73 -1.28
C PRO A 59 -9.90 -20.89 -0.19
N LEU A 60 -9.56 -21.49 0.96
CA LEU A 60 -8.80 -20.83 2.03
C LEU A 60 -7.41 -20.40 1.56
N THR A 61 -6.89 -20.96 0.47
CA THR A 61 -5.64 -20.51 -0.18
C THR A 61 -5.71 -19.08 -0.72
N GLY A 62 -6.90 -18.50 -0.91
CA GLY A 62 -7.06 -17.08 -1.21
C GLY A 62 -6.59 -16.16 -0.07
N ILE A 63 -6.69 -16.60 1.19
CA ILE A 63 -6.25 -15.82 2.35
C ILE A 63 -4.75 -15.50 2.30
N PRO A 64 -3.83 -16.49 2.20
CA PRO A 64 -2.40 -16.19 2.10
C PRO A 64 -2.05 -15.41 0.83
N VAL A 65 -2.79 -15.59 -0.27
CA VAL A 65 -2.60 -14.78 -1.50
C VAL A 65 -2.92 -13.30 -1.25
N GLY A 66 -4.04 -13.00 -0.59
CA GLY A 66 -4.41 -11.64 -0.22
C GLY A 66 -3.41 -11.00 0.74
N ILE A 67 -2.92 -11.75 1.73
CA ILE A 67 -1.88 -11.30 2.67
C ILE A 67 -0.58 -10.99 1.92
N ALA A 68 -0.12 -11.89 1.04
CA ALA A 68 1.08 -11.67 0.25
C ALA A 68 0.96 -10.41 -0.61
N MET A 69 -0.20 -10.21 -1.24
CA MET A 69 -0.45 -9.02 -2.07
C MET A 69 -0.49 -7.73 -1.23
N TYR A 70 -1.07 -7.76 -0.04
CA TYR A 70 -1.06 -6.63 0.89
C TYR A 70 0.39 -6.18 1.18
N PHE A 71 1.28 -7.12 1.53
CA PHE A 71 2.68 -6.80 1.80
C PHE A 71 3.44 -6.33 0.56
N ALA A 72 3.15 -6.89 -0.61
CA ALA A 72 3.77 -6.46 -1.87
C ALA A 72 3.39 -5.02 -2.25
N MET A 73 2.20 -4.56 -1.85
CA MET A 73 1.71 -3.23 -2.20
C MET A 73 2.28 -2.10 -1.34
N ILE A 74 2.86 -2.41 -0.18
CA ILE A 74 3.55 -1.44 0.68
C ILE A 74 4.76 -0.81 -0.05
N PRO A 75 5.76 -1.58 -0.51
CA PRO A 75 6.90 -1.00 -1.23
C PRO A 75 6.47 -0.36 -2.56
N ALA A 76 5.48 -0.92 -3.25
CA ALA A 76 4.94 -0.32 -4.48
C ALA A 76 4.34 1.07 -4.22
N GLY A 77 3.54 1.21 -3.16
CA GLY A 77 2.97 2.48 -2.74
C GLY A 77 4.03 3.53 -2.41
N TYR A 78 5.11 3.14 -1.74
CA TYR A 78 6.25 4.02 -1.48
C TYR A 78 6.92 4.50 -2.77
N VAL A 79 7.23 3.58 -3.69
CA VAL A 79 7.84 3.94 -4.99
C VAL A 79 6.96 4.94 -5.74
N ILE A 80 5.64 4.71 -5.76
CA ILE A 80 4.70 5.64 -6.40
C ILE A 80 4.72 7.00 -5.70
N ALA A 81 4.75 7.04 -4.37
CA ALA A 81 4.78 8.29 -3.61
C ALA A 81 6.02 9.16 -3.88
N PHE A 82 7.17 8.54 -4.20
CA PHE A 82 8.39 9.27 -4.57
C PHE A 82 8.45 9.73 -6.04
N HIS A 83 7.59 9.19 -6.91
CA HIS A 83 7.59 9.49 -8.34
C HIS A 83 6.48 10.45 -8.79
N VAL A 84 5.65 10.95 -7.86
CA VAL A 84 4.50 11.85 -8.13
C VAL A 84 4.72 13.23 -7.51
#